data_AF-A0A494ZXZ3-F1
#
_entry.id   AF-A0A494ZXZ3-F1
#
_cell.length_a   1.000
_cell.length_b   1.000
_cell.length_c   1.000
_cell.angle_alpha   90.00
_cell.angle_beta   90.00
_cell.angle_gamma   90.00
#
_symmetry.space_group_name_H-M   'P 1'
#
loop_
_entity.id
_entity.type
_entity.pdbx_description
1 polymer ?
#
loop_
_entity_poly.entity_id
_entity_poly.type
_entity_poly.pdbx_seq_one_letter_code
_entity_poly.pdbx_strand_id
1 'polypeptide(L)'
;MNIKKMRMQLIATAASVLISGIALTSVTYAWYVANNTVEAVTTNISATTNGFILQIATAKQGPQHGGEQTSLVASTEGGKISPSSTNDLKTWCVNQGINGEGKVASYMQPTFITGENSKPGEYIAGGETHYAYIKSEYVLYTITETGLADVYLDASEGSPITLTTNGTPTTDTIPKSMRVGITIQNIKKNADGTYSDDGNEELKVVYAPYEETGKGNDAEGIDGWTYIGTADDGKLKPLTVTYPYIYATHYTDQKNRNWVATKNGNDYDATSDTQKIASSVGYNGVKMRVYIWMEGTDADCINNEAAEDPATYNVNVKLAGISAE
;
A
#
# COMPACT_ATOMS: atom_id res chain seq x y z
N MET A 1 20.56 -16.78 56.90
CA MET A 1 19.78 -16.15 55.81
C MET A 1 18.38 -15.86 56.35
N ASN A 2 17.96 -14.59 56.45
CA ASN A 2 16.70 -14.24 57.12
C ASN A 2 15.51 -14.48 56.16
N ILE A 3 14.73 -15.53 56.43
CA ILE A 3 13.60 -15.98 55.60
C ILE A 3 12.59 -14.84 55.34
N LYS A 4 12.40 -13.91 56.29
CA LYS A 4 11.54 -12.74 56.09
C LYS A 4 12.06 -11.80 55.00
N LYS A 5 13.37 -11.55 54.98
CA LYS A 5 14.01 -10.67 53.98
C LYS A 5 13.95 -11.29 52.57
N MET A 6 14.12 -12.61 52.48
CA MET A 6 14.03 -13.34 51.22
C MET A 6 12.60 -13.37 50.66
N ARG A 7 11.58 -13.58 51.51
CA ARG A 7 10.16 -13.50 51.10
C ARG A 7 9.76 -12.10 50.62
N MET A 8 10.24 -11.07 51.31
CA MET A 8 9.98 -9.68 50.95
C MET A 8 10.63 -9.30 49.60
N GLN A 9 11.85 -9.78 49.34
CA GLN A 9 12.50 -9.61 48.05
C GLN A 9 11.74 -10.35 46.93
N LEU A 10 11.27 -11.57 47.18
CA LEU A 10 10.54 -12.36 46.18
C LEU A 10 9.18 -11.74 45.81
N ILE A 11 8.48 -11.15 46.79
CA ILE A 11 7.25 -10.38 46.55
C ILE A 11 7.54 -9.09 45.77
N ALA A 12 8.62 -8.38 46.10
CA ALA A 12 9.02 -7.18 45.36
C ALA A 12 9.40 -7.48 43.91
N THR A 13 10.11 -8.59 43.67
CA THR A 13 10.43 -9.05 42.31
C THR A 13 9.16 -9.44 41.55
N ALA A 14 8.25 -10.21 42.16
CA ALA A 14 6.98 -10.58 41.53
C ALA A 14 6.11 -9.36 41.19
N ALA A 15 6.04 -8.37 42.09
CA ALA A 15 5.36 -7.11 41.83
C ALA A 15 6.03 -6.32 40.69
N SER A 16 7.36 -6.30 40.63
CA SER A 16 8.11 -5.62 39.56
C SER A 16 7.89 -6.30 38.20
N VAL A 17 7.80 -7.63 38.16
CA VAL A 17 7.47 -8.39 36.95
C VAL A 17 6.03 -8.12 36.50
N LEU A 18 5.07 -8.04 37.44
CA LEU A 18 3.68 -7.68 37.13
C LEU A 18 3.57 -6.24 36.60
N ILE A 19 4.24 -5.28 37.23
CA ILE A 19 4.26 -3.88 36.78
C ILE A 19 4.94 -3.76 35.41
N SER A 20 6.03 -4.49 35.18
CA SER A 20 6.70 -4.53 33.87
C SER A 20 5.83 -5.20 32.81
N GLY A 21 5.07 -6.23 33.16
CA GLY A 21 4.11 -6.88 32.27
C GLY A 21 2.94 -5.97 31.89
N ILE A 22 2.39 -5.22 32.85
CA ILE A 22 1.34 -4.21 32.62
C ILE A 22 1.88 -3.03 31.81
N ALA A 23 3.11 -2.60 32.06
CA ALA A 23 3.77 -1.56 31.28
C ALA A 23 3.98 -2.03 29.83
N LEU A 24 4.50 -3.24 29.62
CA LEU A 24 4.73 -3.79 28.29
C LEU A 24 3.42 -3.92 27.49
N THR A 25 2.35 -4.41 28.12
CA THR A 25 1.04 -4.46 27.45
C THR A 25 0.53 -3.05 27.15
N SER A 26 0.53 -2.12 28.11
CA SER A 26 0.07 -0.74 27.89
C SER A 26 0.82 0.01 26.78
N VAL A 27 2.11 -0.29 26.63
CA VAL A 27 2.97 0.27 25.60
C VAL A 27 2.68 -0.35 24.22
N THR A 28 2.36 -1.65 24.15
CA THR A 28 1.80 -2.28 22.94
C THR A 28 0.46 -1.67 22.54
N TYR A 29 -0.40 -1.33 23.52
CA TYR A 29 -1.70 -0.68 23.26
C TYR A 29 -1.57 0.76 22.77
N ALA A 30 -0.64 1.55 23.33
CA ALA A 30 -0.41 2.93 22.89
C ALA A 30 0.01 3.02 21.41
N TRP A 31 0.70 2.01 20.87
CA TRP A 31 1.05 1.93 19.45
C TRP A 31 -0.15 1.62 18.55
N TYR A 32 -1.02 0.69 18.98
CA TYR A 32 -2.22 0.33 18.22
C TYR A 32 -3.23 1.48 18.18
N VAL A 33 -3.26 2.31 19.21
CA VAL A 33 -4.09 3.53 19.31
C VAL A 33 -3.46 4.74 18.58
N ALA A 34 -2.23 4.64 18.06
CA ALA A 34 -1.47 5.78 17.54
C ALA A 34 -1.42 5.92 16.00
N ASN A 35 -2.20 5.19 15.20
CA ASN A 35 -2.24 5.45 13.75
C ASN A 35 -3.65 5.64 13.19
N ASN A 36 -3.78 6.79 12.54
CA ASN A 36 -5.02 7.53 12.44
C ASN A 36 -5.58 7.44 11.03
N THR A 37 -6.89 7.54 10.99
CA THR A 37 -7.78 7.42 9.84
C THR A 37 -7.16 7.95 8.55
N VAL A 38 -6.79 7.03 7.65
CA VAL A 38 -6.59 7.39 6.24
C VAL A 38 -7.90 7.12 5.54
N GLU A 39 -8.75 8.14 5.47
CA GLU A 39 -9.74 8.18 4.38
C GLU A 39 -8.96 8.44 3.09
N ALA A 40 -8.31 7.40 2.57
CA ALA A 40 -7.83 7.42 1.20
C ALA A 40 -9.05 7.37 0.31
N VAL A 41 -9.56 8.54 -0.08
CA VAL A 41 -10.42 8.64 -1.25
C VAL A 41 -9.51 8.36 -2.43
N THR A 42 -9.55 7.13 -2.92
CA THR A 42 -8.71 6.75 -4.05
C THR A 42 -9.19 7.44 -5.33
N THR A 43 -8.28 8.13 -5.99
CA THR A 43 -8.18 8.37 -7.44
C THR A 43 -9.30 9.04 -8.27
N ASN A 44 -8.95 10.22 -8.81
CA ASN A 44 -9.25 10.54 -10.21
C ASN A 44 -8.21 9.81 -11.08
N ILE A 45 -8.57 8.74 -11.79
CA ILE A 45 -7.65 8.11 -12.75
C ILE A 45 -8.01 8.65 -14.13
N SER A 46 -7.09 9.38 -14.76
CA SER A 46 -7.26 9.82 -16.14
C SER A 46 -6.28 9.10 -17.03
N ALA A 47 -6.83 8.55 -18.12
CA ALA A 47 -6.06 8.01 -19.21
C ALA A 47 -6.29 8.86 -20.45
N THR A 48 -5.21 9.33 -21.04
CA THR A 48 -5.20 9.95 -22.37
C THR A 48 -4.40 9.03 -23.29
N THR A 49 -4.88 8.86 -24.52
CA THR A 49 -4.44 7.76 -25.39
C THR A 49 -4.31 8.19 -26.84
N ASN A 50 -3.36 7.59 -27.56
CA ASN A 50 -3.12 7.86 -28.97
C ASN A 50 -4.09 7.00 -29.82
N GLY A 51 -5.19 7.58 -30.32
CA GLY A 51 -6.04 6.95 -31.34
C GLY A 51 -7.14 5.98 -30.89
N PHE A 52 -7.22 5.66 -29.59
CA PHE A 52 -8.39 5.01 -28.95
C PHE A 52 -8.70 5.75 -27.64
N ILE A 53 -9.60 5.24 -26.79
CA ILE A 53 -9.89 5.81 -25.47
C ILE A 53 -9.79 4.71 -24.42
N LEU A 54 -8.84 4.84 -23.50
CA LEU A 54 -8.74 4.02 -22.30
C LEU A 54 -9.66 4.60 -21.22
N GLN A 55 -10.52 3.76 -20.64
CA GLN A 55 -11.42 4.12 -19.55
C GLN A 55 -11.19 3.25 -18.32
N ILE A 56 -11.69 3.74 -17.19
CA ILE A 56 -11.39 3.20 -15.87
C ILE A 56 -12.66 3.18 -15.03
N ALA A 57 -13.23 2.01 -14.80
CA ALA A 57 -14.42 1.89 -13.96
C ALA A 57 -14.07 1.28 -12.60
N THR A 58 -14.96 1.44 -11.61
CA THR A 58 -14.87 0.61 -10.40
C THR A 58 -15.03 -0.86 -10.81
N ALA A 59 -14.26 -1.77 -10.19
CA ALA A 59 -14.28 -3.17 -10.63
C ALA A 59 -15.66 -3.84 -10.51
N LYS A 60 -16.49 -3.39 -9.56
CA LYS A 60 -17.87 -3.87 -9.39
C LYS A 60 -18.75 -3.62 -10.62
N GLN A 61 -18.50 -2.53 -11.34
CA GLN A 61 -19.25 -2.18 -12.54
C GLN A 61 -18.74 -2.98 -13.75
N GLY A 62 -17.45 -3.33 -13.78
CA GLY A 62 -16.79 -3.91 -14.95
C GLY A 62 -16.61 -2.88 -16.08
N PRO A 63 -16.09 -3.29 -17.25
CA PRO A 63 -16.02 -2.44 -18.44
C PRO A 63 -17.39 -1.83 -18.81
N GLN A 64 -17.45 -0.50 -18.92
CA GLN A 64 -18.66 0.24 -19.30
C GLN A 64 -18.56 0.68 -20.76
N HIS A 65 -19.38 0.10 -21.64
CA HIS A 65 -19.37 0.41 -23.07
C HIS A 65 -20.62 1.20 -23.50
N GLY A 66 -20.46 2.18 -24.39
CA GLY A 66 -21.58 2.91 -25.01
C GLY A 66 -22.01 4.22 -24.34
N GLY A 67 -21.16 4.86 -23.53
CA GLY A 67 -21.38 6.18 -22.91
C GLY A 67 -20.49 7.30 -23.48
N GLU A 68 -20.61 8.52 -22.93
CA GLU A 68 -19.72 9.64 -23.26
C GLU A 68 -18.25 9.31 -22.94
N GLN A 69 -17.33 9.94 -23.69
CA GLN A 69 -15.89 9.79 -23.58
C GLN A 69 -15.35 10.49 -22.32
N THR A 70 -15.73 10.03 -21.14
CA THR A 70 -15.28 10.61 -19.88
C THR A 70 -14.20 9.76 -19.24
N SER A 71 -13.09 10.39 -18.88
CA SER A 71 -12.15 9.87 -17.89
C SER A 71 -12.93 9.64 -16.59
N LEU A 72 -13.09 8.38 -16.19
CA LEU A 72 -13.89 8.02 -15.02
C LEU A 72 -13.00 8.08 -13.77
N VAL A 73 -13.40 8.97 -12.86
CA VAL A 73 -12.90 9.03 -11.48
C VAL A 73 -13.56 7.88 -10.71
N ALA A 74 -12.79 7.11 -9.97
CA ALA A 74 -13.32 6.01 -9.19
C ALA A 74 -12.68 6.03 -7.79
N SER A 75 -13.52 6.15 -6.76
CA SER A 75 -13.08 6.29 -5.38
C SER A 75 -13.61 5.22 -4.45
N THR A 76 -12.72 4.71 -3.61
CA THR A 76 -13.04 3.86 -2.46
C THR A 76 -12.86 4.68 -1.20
N GLU A 77 -13.73 4.48 -0.21
CA GLU A 77 -13.61 5.10 1.11
C GLU A 77 -12.60 4.31 1.97
N GLY A 78 -11.58 5.01 2.48
CA GLY A 78 -10.51 4.43 3.28
C GLY A 78 -10.91 4.03 4.72
N GLY A 79 -9.89 3.82 5.56
CA GLY A 79 -10.03 3.37 6.95
C GLY A 79 -8.75 3.66 7.75
N LYS A 80 -8.77 3.42 9.07
CA LYS A 80 -7.59 3.61 9.95
C LYS A 80 -6.48 2.63 9.59
N ILE A 81 -5.44 3.11 8.91
CA ILE A 81 -4.29 2.27 8.57
C ILE A 81 -3.32 2.21 9.74
N SER A 82 -2.76 1.04 9.94
CA SER A 82 -1.71 0.77 10.91
C SER A 82 -0.40 0.50 10.19
N PRO A 83 0.77 0.70 10.84
CA PRO A 83 2.04 0.32 10.25
C PRO A 83 2.03 -1.17 9.91
N SER A 84 2.31 -1.46 8.66
CA SER A 84 2.31 -2.81 8.12
C SER A 84 3.43 -2.96 7.11
N SER A 85 3.76 -4.19 6.78
CA SER A 85 4.82 -4.50 5.83
C SER A 85 4.46 -5.69 4.98
N THR A 86 4.91 -5.68 3.73
CA THR A 86 4.69 -6.76 2.77
C THR A 86 5.73 -6.71 1.65
N ASN A 87 5.95 -7.84 0.98
CA ASN A 87 6.78 -7.94 -0.21
C ASN A 87 6.01 -8.36 -1.47
N ASP A 88 4.74 -8.75 -1.32
CA ASP A 88 3.98 -9.36 -2.41
C ASP A 88 2.50 -8.98 -2.42
N LEU A 89 2.08 -8.12 -1.47
CA LEU A 89 0.69 -7.71 -1.22
C LEU A 89 -0.25 -8.87 -0.83
N LYS A 90 0.29 -10.05 -0.55
CA LYS A 90 -0.46 -11.26 -0.16
C LYS A 90 -0.15 -11.62 1.29
N THR A 91 1.12 -11.58 1.65
CA THR A 91 1.63 -11.80 2.99
C THR A 91 1.88 -10.45 3.65
N TRP A 92 1.21 -10.23 4.78
CA TRP A 92 1.27 -8.97 5.52
C TRP A 92 1.74 -9.25 6.93
N CYS A 93 2.56 -8.35 7.45
CA CYS A 93 3.00 -8.33 8.84
C CYS A 93 2.66 -6.98 9.45
N VAL A 94 2.35 -6.98 10.74
CA VAL A 94 2.10 -5.79 11.56
C VAL A 94 2.93 -5.88 12.83
N ASN A 95 3.21 -4.73 13.45
CA ASN A 95 3.89 -4.67 14.73
C ASN A 95 3.08 -5.41 15.81
N GLN A 96 3.77 -6.23 16.61
CA GLN A 96 3.21 -6.92 17.78
C GLN A 96 3.72 -6.38 19.12
N GLY A 97 4.95 -5.87 19.19
CA GLY A 97 5.55 -5.49 20.45
C GLY A 97 6.82 -4.67 20.30
N ILE A 98 7.08 -3.85 21.32
CA ILE A 98 8.25 -2.98 21.38
C ILE A 98 9.15 -3.34 22.56
N ASN A 99 10.45 -3.03 22.45
CA ASN A 99 11.43 -3.25 23.50
C ASN A 99 11.51 -2.08 24.49
N GLY A 100 12.36 -2.21 25.51
CA GLY A 100 12.58 -1.17 26.53
C GLY A 100 13.22 0.13 26.02
N GLU A 101 13.63 0.18 24.75
CA GLU A 101 14.18 1.37 24.08
C GLU A 101 13.14 2.09 23.22
N GLY A 102 11.88 1.61 23.20
CA GLY A 102 10.81 2.18 22.38
C GLY A 102 10.82 1.74 20.90
N LYS A 103 11.64 0.74 20.56
CA LYS A 103 11.77 0.20 19.19
C LYS A 103 10.90 -1.02 18.99
N VAL A 104 10.40 -1.21 17.78
CA VAL A 104 9.66 -2.41 17.37
C VAL A 104 10.58 -3.62 17.46
N ALA A 105 10.15 -4.67 18.16
CA ALA A 105 10.99 -5.84 18.44
C ALA A 105 10.31 -7.18 18.12
N SER A 106 9.03 -7.15 17.73
CA SER A 106 8.29 -8.34 17.32
C SER A 106 7.15 -7.97 16.39
N TYR A 107 6.80 -8.89 15.49
CA TYR A 107 5.75 -8.74 14.51
C TYR A 107 4.82 -9.94 14.53
N MET A 108 3.65 -9.76 13.95
CA MET A 108 2.71 -10.84 13.71
C MET A 108 2.09 -10.72 12.32
N GLN A 109 1.68 -11.86 11.77
CA GLN A 109 0.79 -11.88 10.61
C GLN A 109 -0.65 -11.72 11.10
N PRO A 110 -1.36 -10.65 10.71
CA PRO A 110 -2.74 -10.45 11.14
C PRO A 110 -3.66 -11.48 10.46
N THR A 111 -4.68 -11.92 11.18
CA THR A 111 -5.80 -12.64 10.56
C THR A 111 -6.81 -11.62 10.07
N PHE A 112 -6.96 -11.50 8.75
CA PHE A 112 -7.90 -10.55 8.18
C PHE A 112 -9.36 -10.99 8.37
N ILE A 113 -10.22 -10.02 8.67
CA ILE A 113 -11.66 -10.20 8.75
C ILE A 113 -12.18 -10.52 7.35
N THR A 114 -13.08 -11.50 7.26
CA THR A 114 -13.73 -11.90 6.01
C THR A 114 -15.25 -11.92 6.20
N GLY A 115 -16.00 -11.57 5.16
CA GLY A 115 -17.47 -11.50 5.20
C GLY A 115 -18.02 -10.53 4.17
N GLU A 116 -19.35 -10.48 4.06
CA GLU A 116 -20.06 -9.67 3.06
C GLU A 116 -19.81 -8.15 3.22
N ASN A 117 -19.56 -7.70 4.46
CA ASN A 117 -19.35 -6.28 4.78
C ASN A 117 -17.91 -5.95 5.22
N SER A 118 -16.99 -6.93 5.22
CA SER A 118 -15.60 -6.67 5.60
C SER A 118 -14.86 -6.00 4.44
N LYS A 119 -14.10 -4.96 4.74
CA LYS A 119 -13.18 -4.36 3.75
C LYS A 119 -11.83 -5.12 3.78
N PRO A 120 -11.11 -5.21 2.64
CA PRO A 120 -9.79 -5.84 2.58
C PRO A 120 -8.81 -5.21 3.55
N GLY A 121 -7.94 -6.04 4.16
CA GLY A 121 -6.92 -5.59 5.09
C GLY A 121 -7.41 -5.33 6.52
N GLU A 122 -8.71 -5.46 6.79
CA GLU A 122 -9.28 -5.31 8.13
C GLU A 122 -8.80 -6.41 9.08
N TYR A 123 -8.38 -6.05 10.29
CA TYR A 123 -8.04 -6.99 11.36
C TYR A 123 -8.34 -6.40 12.73
N ILE A 124 -8.43 -7.29 13.74
CA ILE A 124 -8.63 -6.89 15.14
C ILE A 124 -7.31 -7.01 15.89
N ALA A 125 -6.94 -5.95 16.60
CA ALA A 125 -6.04 -6.06 17.74
C ALA A 125 -6.49 -5.07 18.82
N GLY A 126 -6.12 -5.37 20.06
CA GLY A 126 -6.55 -4.58 21.21
C GLY A 126 -8.06 -4.32 21.39
N GLY A 127 -8.93 -5.08 20.71
CA GLY A 127 -10.39 -4.89 20.73
C GLY A 127 -10.93 -3.87 19.72
N GLU A 128 -10.09 -3.31 18.85
CA GLU A 128 -10.47 -2.34 17.83
C GLU A 128 -10.20 -2.86 16.41
N THR A 129 -10.91 -2.31 15.42
CA THR A 129 -10.74 -2.63 13.99
C THR A 129 -9.73 -1.69 13.34
N HIS A 130 -8.76 -2.29 12.63
CA HIS A 130 -7.66 -1.60 11.95
C HIS A 130 -7.50 -2.13 10.54
N TYR A 131 -6.78 -1.38 9.72
CA TYR A 131 -6.42 -1.78 8.37
C TYR A 131 -4.91 -1.94 8.29
N ALA A 132 -4.44 -3.10 7.80
CA ALA A 132 -3.04 -3.24 7.41
C ALA A 132 -2.77 -2.47 6.11
N TYR A 133 -3.77 -2.40 5.23
CA TYR A 133 -3.72 -1.70 3.95
C TYR A 133 -5.11 -1.31 3.49
N ILE A 134 -5.17 -0.38 2.55
CA ILE A 134 -6.35 -0.04 1.78
C ILE A 134 -6.18 -0.65 0.39
N LYS A 135 -7.24 -1.26 -0.15
CA LYS A 135 -7.25 -1.82 -1.50
C LYS A 135 -8.41 -1.24 -2.30
N SER A 136 -8.10 -0.67 -3.44
CA SER A 136 -9.10 -0.21 -4.42
C SER A 136 -9.00 -1.03 -5.70
N GLU A 137 -10.14 -1.33 -6.32
CA GLU A 137 -10.21 -2.19 -7.50
C GLU A 137 -10.85 -1.44 -8.68
N TYR A 138 -10.16 -1.49 -9.81
CA TYR A 138 -10.52 -0.82 -11.05
C TYR A 138 -10.49 -1.81 -12.21
N VAL A 139 -11.17 -1.46 -13.30
CA VAL A 139 -10.99 -2.14 -14.58
C VAL A 139 -10.50 -1.14 -15.61
N LEU A 140 -9.37 -1.45 -16.24
CA LEU A 140 -8.80 -0.73 -17.37
C LEU A 140 -9.30 -1.39 -18.65
N TYR A 141 -9.91 -0.63 -19.57
CA TYR A 141 -10.46 -1.19 -20.80
C TYR A 141 -10.53 -0.16 -21.93
N THR A 142 -10.56 -0.63 -23.18
CA THR A 142 -10.82 0.25 -24.34
C THR A 142 -12.32 0.39 -24.56
N ILE A 143 -12.80 1.60 -24.87
CA ILE A 143 -14.26 1.84 -25.08
C ILE A 143 -14.80 1.02 -26.25
N THR A 144 -14.05 1.00 -27.35
CA THR A 144 -14.41 0.33 -28.60
C THR A 144 -13.45 -0.81 -28.89
N GLU A 145 -13.92 -1.82 -29.64
CA GLU A 145 -13.11 -2.92 -30.14
C GLU A 145 -12.27 -2.47 -31.35
N THR A 146 -11.46 -1.42 -31.16
CA THR A 146 -10.71 -0.74 -32.22
C THR A 146 -9.21 -0.94 -32.12
N GLY A 147 -8.72 -1.66 -31.10
CA GLY A 147 -7.31 -1.89 -30.88
C GLY A 147 -6.98 -2.34 -29.47
N LEU A 148 -5.69 -2.53 -29.20
CA LEU A 148 -5.13 -2.90 -27.91
C LEU A 148 -4.22 -1.78 -27.39
N ALA A 149 -4.15 -1.64 -26.08
CA ALA A 149 -3.41 -0.60 -25.40
C ALA A 149 -2.34 -1.17 -24.46
N ASP A 150 -1.11 -0.72 -24.61
CA ASP A 150 -0.13 -0.83 -23.54
C ASP A 150 -0.28 0.35 -22.59
N VAL A 151 -0.35 0.07 -21.29
CA VAL A 151 -0.61 1.05 -20.25
C VAL A 151 0.65 1.28 -19.42
N TYR A 152 0.99 2.55 -19.20
CA TYR A 152 2.17 3.02 -18.47
C TYR A 152 1.76 4.03 -17.40
N LEU A 153 2.67 4.34 -16.48
CA LEU A 153 2.52 5.50 -15.60
C LEU A 153 2.75 6.80 -16.38
N ASP A 154 1.95 7.83 -16.11
CA ASP A 154 2.06 9.13 -16.77
C ASP A 154 2.74 10.19 -15.88
N ALA A 155 4.00 10.50 -16.20
CA ALA A 155 4.77 11.54 -15.54
C ALA A 155 4.82 12.88 -16.32
N SER A 156 3.98 13.07 -17.33
CA SER A 156 4.04 14.23 -18.23
C SER A 156 3.71 15.56 -17.55
N GLU A 157 2.80 15.53 -16.58
CA GLU A 157 2.35 16.68 -15.80
C GLU A 157 2.69 16.47 -14.31
N GLY A 158 3.98 16.29 -14.03
CA GLY A 158 4.50 15.96 -12.68
C GLY A 158 4.35 14.48 -12.32
N SER A 159 4.56 14.12 -11.05
CA SER A 159 4.62 12.71 -10.63
C SER A 159 3.41 11.88 -11.06
N PRO A 160 3.61 10.63 -11.51
CA PRO A 160 2.53 9.76 -11.95
C PRO A 160 1.62 9.34 -10.81
N ILE A 161 2.12 9.42 -9.58
CA ILE A 161 1.36 9.17 -8.37
C ILE A 161 1.53 10.40 -7.48
N THR A 162 0.43 11.03 -7.12
CA THR A 162 0.43 12.23 -6.28
C THR A 162 -0.41 12.01 -5.03
N LEU A 163 0.02 12.67 -3.95
CA LEU A 163 -0.67 12.67 -2.68
C LEU A 163 -1.23 14.07 -2.43
N THR A 164 -2.53 14.15 -2.19
CA THR A 164 -3.18 15.39 -1.75
C THR A 164 -3.61 15.24 -0.30
N THR A 165 -3.11 16.10 0.56
CA THR A 165 -3.49 16.16 1.98
C THR A 165 -4.62 17.14 2.16
N ASN A 166 -5.70 16.73 2.83
CA ASN A 166 -6.79 17.59 3.25
C ASN A 166 -6.81 17.69 4.77
N GLY A 167 -7.00 18.89 5.30
CA GLY A 167 -6.91 19.14 6.74
C GLY A 167 -5.51 19.55 7.17
N THR A 168 -5.22 19.43 8.47
CA THR A 168 -3.92 19.79 9.06
C THR A 168 -3.32 18.55 9.70
N PRO A 169 -2.32 17.91 9.05
CA PRO A 169 -1.63 16.78 9.64
C PRO A 169 -1.02 17.11 10.99
N THR A 170 -1.09 16.17 11.92
CA THR A 170 -0.34 16.26 13.17
C THR A 170 1.11 15.84 13.00
N THR A 171 1.40 14.95 12.04
CA THR A 171 2.75 14.48 11.69
C THR A 171 2.89 14.32 10.18
N ASP A 172 4.13 14.17 9.70
CA ASP A 172 4.42 13.79 8.31
C ASP A 172 4.69 12.27 8.16
N THR A 173 4.49 11.49 9.23
CA THR A 173 4.71 10.04 9.24
C THR A 173 3.92 9.34 8.15
N ILE A 174 2.60 9.57 8.08
CA ILE A 174 1.73 8.95 7.08
C ILE A 174 2.24 9.25 5.65
N PRO A 175 2.37 10.52 5.20
CA PRO A 175 2.77 10.81 3.83
C PRO A 175 4.19 10.33 3.49
N LYS A 176 5.12 10.31 4.46
CA LYS A 176 6.51 9.90 4.23
C LYS A 176 6.71 8.39 4.19
N SER A 177 6.02 7.66 5.06
CA SER A 177 6.08 6.19 5.10
C SER A 177 5.06 5.50 4.20
N MET A 178 4.22 6.26 3.48
CA MET A 178 3.22 5.69 2.58
C MET A 178 3.87 4.96 1.40
N ARG A 179 3.25 3.84 1.04
CA ARG A 179 3.53 3.08 -0.18
C ARG A 179 2.26 2.88 -0.98
N VAL A 180 2.41 2.89 -2.31
CA VAL A 180 1.33 2.68 -3.27
C VAL A 180 1.74 1.54 -4.21
N GLY A 181 1.15 0.37 -4.02
CA GLY A 181 1.37 -0.81 -4.84
C GLY A 181 0.34 -0.91 -5.96
N ILE A 182 0.79 -1.15 -7.19
CA ILE A 182 -0.10 -1.35 -8.35
C ILE A 182 -0.02 -2.80 -8.80
N THR A 183 -1.18 -3.46 -8.90
CA THR A 183 -1.29 -4.81 -9.43
C THR A 183 -2.17 -4.87 -10.66
N ILE A 184 -1.94 -5.89 -11.49
CA ILE A 184 -2.80 -6.24 -12.62
C ILE A 184 -3.21 -7.71 -12.51
N GLN A 185 -4.45 -8.00 -12.91
CA GLN A 185 -4.98 -9.34 -13.05
C GLN A 185 -5.91 -9.40 -14.26
N ASN A 186 -5.91 -10.52 -14.98
CA ASN A 186 -6.89 -10.72 -16.04
C ASN A 186 -8.29 -10.86 -15.44
N ILE A 187 -9.30 -10.55 -16.26
CA ILE A 187 -10.70 -10.76 -15.93
C ILE A 187 -11.39 -11.56 -17.01
N LYS A 188 -12.35 -12.37 -16.60
CA LYS A 188 -13.23 -13.09 -17.51
C LYS A 188 -14.66 -12.61 -17.34
N LYS A 189 -15.34 -12.43 -18.47
CA LYS A 189 -16.77 -12.15 -18.50
C LYS A 189 -17.55 -13.44 -18.25
N ASN A 190 -18.40 -13.43 -17.25
CA ASN A 190 -19.28 -14.53 -16.90
C ASN A 190 -20.53 -14.54 -17.79
N ALA A 191 -21.25 -15.66 -17.82
CA ALA A 191 -22.46 -15.81 -18.63
C ALA A 191 -23.60 -14.86 -18.20
N ASP A 192 -23.61 -14.44 -16.94
CA ASP A 192 -24.57 -13.47 -16.39
C ASP A 192 -24.20 -12.00 -16.68
N GLY A 193 -23.10 -11.77 -17.41
CA GLY A 193 -22.61 -10.44 -17.76
C GLY A 193 -21.72 -9.78 -16.71
N THR A 194 -21.50 -10.42 -15.55
CA THR A 194 -20.55 -9.96 -14.53
C THR A 194 -19.11 -10.31 -14.92
N TYR A 195 -18.12 -9.77 -14.20
CA TYR A 195 -16.71 -10.07 -14.40
C TYR A 195 -16.11 -10.71 -13.16
N SER A 196 -15.29 -11.74 -13.35
CA SER A 196 -14.54 -12.40 -12.28
C SER A 196 -13.05 -12.43 -12.57
N ASP A 197 -12.26 -12.59 -11.51
CA ASP A 197 -10.82 -12.72 -11.60
C ASP A 197 -10.43 -13.94 -12.44
N ASP A 198 -9.41 -13.78 -13.28
CA ASP A 198 -8.84 -14.83 -14.09
C ASP A 198 -7.30 -14.84 -13.97
N GLY A 199 -6.74 -16.00 -13.62
CA GLY A 199 -5.31 -16.14 -13.37
C GLY A 199 -4.80 -15.44 -12.11
N ASN A 200 -3.48 -15.22 -12.04
CA ASN A 200 -2.80 -14.65 -10.88
C ASN A 200 -2.79 -13.12 -10.92
N GLU A 201 -3.01 -12.50 -9.77
CA GLU A 201 -2.68 -11.10 -9.55
C GLU A 201 -1.16 -10.90 -9.50
N GLU A 202 -0.66 -9.98 -10.33
CA GLU A 202 0.75 -9.63 -10.47
C GLU A 202 1.01 -8.23 -9.89
N LEU A 203 1.93 -8.13 -8.92
CA LEU A 203 2.47 -6.85 -8.47
C LEU A 203 3.42 -6.28 -9.53
N LYS A 204 3.06 -5.12 -10.08
CA LYS A 204 3.85 -4.44 -11.11
C LYS A 204 4.94 -3.60 -10.48
N VAL A 205 4.56 -2.64 -9.65
CA VAL A 205 5.48 -1.67 -9.06
C VAL A 205 4.92 -1.13 -7.74
N VAL A 206 5.82 -0.73 -6.85
CA VAL A 206 5.51 0.03 -5.64
C VAL A 206 6.09 1.43 -5.76
N TYR A 207 5.29 2.44 -5.46
CA TYR A 207 5.72 3.83 -5.41
C TYR A 207 5.72 4.35 -3.97
N ALA A 208 6.74 5.14 -3.62
CA ALA A 208 6.70 5.99 -2.42
C ALA A 208 6.76 7.47 -2.82
N PRO A 209 6.03 8.37 -2.13
CA PRO A 209 6.17 9.81 -2.38
C PRO A 209 7.55 10.36 -2.01
N TYR A 210 8.29 9.65 -1.16
CA TYR A 210 9.63 10.02 -0.67
C TYR A 210 10.60 8.84 -0.81
N GLU A 211 11.90 9.14 -0.86
CA GLU A 211 12.94 8.12 -0.89
C GLU A 211 13.19 7.58 0.53
N GLU A 212 13.15 6.26 0.69
CA GLU A 212 13.63 5.59 1.89
C GLU A 212 15.16 5.56 1.90
N THR A 213 15.76 6.23 2.88
CA THR A 213 17.23 6.44 2.96
C THR A 213 17.85 5.94 4.26
N GLY A 214 17.08 5.32 5.15
CA GLY A 214 17.51 4.98 6.50
C GLY A 214 16.97 3.66 7.03
N LYS A 215 16.79 3.64 8.34
CA LYS A 215 16.30 2.48 9.11
C LYS A 215 15.05 2.91 9.85
N GLY A 216 14.00 2.12 9.75
CA GLY A 216 12.80 2.27 10.56
C GLY A 216 13.04 2.18 12.06
N ASN A 217 11.96 2.34 12.81
CA ASN A 217 11.97 2.25 14.27
C ASN A 217 12.10 0.80 14.80
N ASP A 218 12.59 -0.12 13.97
CA ASP A 218 12.79 -1.52 14.30
C ASP A 218 14.12 -1.73 15.04
N ALA A 219 14.10 -2.59 16.06
CA ALA A 219 15.28 -2.96 16.84
C ALA A 219 16.34 -3.65 15.98
N GLU A 220 15.91 -4.40 14.97
CA GLU A 220 16.74 -5.11 13.99
C GLU A 220 16.70 -4.42 12.60
N GLY A 221 16.37 -3.13 12.54
CA GLY A 221 16.28 -2.38 11.29
C GLY A 221 17.56 -2.43 10.44
N ILE A 222 17.39 -2.55 9.13
CA ILE A 222 18.46 -2.50 8.13
C ILE A 222 18.22 -1.34 7.17
N ASP A 223 19.26 -0.91 6.45
CA ASP A 223 19.18 0.26 5.59
C ASP A 223 18.34 0.01 4.32
N GLY A 224 17.58 1.02 3.92
CA GLY A 224 16.91 1.09 2.63
C GLY A 224 15.51 0.46 2.62
N TRP A 225 15.04 0.09 1.43
CA TRP A 225 13.70 -0.44 1.24
C TRP A 225 13.55 -1.85 1.80
N THR A 226 12.81 -1.96 2.90
CA THR A 226 12.61 -3.21 3.62
C THR A 226 11.14 -3.60 3.73
N TYR A 227 10.94 -4.85 4.09
CA TYR A 227 9.67 -5.39 4.56
C TYR A 227 9.93 -6.38 5.70
N ILE A 228 8.88 -6.76 6.43
CA ILE A 228 8.97 -7.84 7.42
C ILE A 228 8.63 -9.18 6.77
N GLY A 229 9.61 -10.10 6.81
CA GLY A 229 9.46 -11.47 6.30
C GLY A 229 10.08 -12.50 7.21
N THR A 230 9.81 -13.77 6.91
CA THR A 230 10.40 -14.90 7.65
C THR A 230 11.85 -15.12 7.22
N ALA A 231 12.79 -14.88 8.13
CA ALA A 231 14.21 -15.15 7.93
C ALA A 231 14.55 -16.65 8.08
N ASP A 232 15.80 -17.02 7.79
CA ASP A 232 16.30 -18.41 7.85
C ASP A 232 16.14 -19.06 9.24
N ASP A 233 16.10 -18.25 10.30
CA ASP A 233 15.88 -18.70 11.68
C ASP A 233 14.38 -18.91 12.02
N GLY A 234 13.49 -18.72 11.05
CA GLY A 234 12.04 -18.85 11.17
C GLY A 234 11.36 -17.66 11.84
N LYS A 235 12.08 -16.57 12.16
CA LYS A 235 11.51 -15.38 12.80
C LYS A 235 11.15 -14.31 11.78
N LEU A 236 10.13 -13.51 12.12
CA LEU A 236 9.79 -12.31 11.36
C LEU A 236 10.80 -11.20 11.65
N LYS A 237 11.47 -10.70 10.62
CA LYS A 237 12.51 -9.67 10.69
C LYS A 237 12.51 -8.77 9.45
N PRO A 238 13.11 -7.57 9.52
CA PRO A 238 13.37 -6.75 8.34
C PRO A 238 14.25 -7.49 7.31
N LEU A 239 13.78 -7.51 6.07
CA LEU A 239 14.45 -8.05 4.89
C LEU A 239 14.34 -7.05 3.74
N THR A 240 15.27 -7.09 2.79
CA THR A 240 15.22 -6.23 1.61
C THR A 240 14.06 -6.62 0.69
N VAL A 241 13.32 -5.64 0.19
CA VAL A 241 12.22 -5.87 -0.77
C VAL A 241 12.73 -6.46 -2.08
N THR A 242 11.88 -7.26 -2.74
CA THR A 242 12.18 -7.85 -4.06
C THR A 242 11.31 -7.30 -5.18
N TYR A 243 10.21 -6.61 -4.84
CA TYR A 243 9.35 -5.96 -5.82
C TYR A 243 10.06 -4.77 -6.50
N PRO A 244 9.68 -4.41 -7.74
CA PRO A 244 10.13 -3.18 -8.37
C PRO A 244 9.61 -1.97 -7.59
N TYR A 245 10.48 -1.01 -7.31
CA TYR A 245 10.06 0.24 -6.67
C TYR A 245 10.58 1.47 -7.40
N ILE A 246 9.82 2.53 -7.27
CA ILE A 246 10.13 3.90 -7.73
C ILE A 246 9.72 4.86 -6.61
N TYR A 247 10.23 6.09 -6.64
CA TYR A 247 9.93 7.04 -5.56
C TYR A 247 10.05 8.47 -6.02
N ALA A 248 9.33 9.39 -5.37
CA ALA A 248 9.39 10.83 -5.63
C ALA A 248 9.40 11.16 -7.15
N THR A 249 10.56 11.58 -7.68
CA THR A 249 10.80 11.85 -9.10
C THR A 249 11.77 10.87 -9.77
N HIS A 250 12.10 9.76 -9.10
CA HIS A 250 12.93 8.67 -9.60
C HIS A 250 12.05 7.53 -10.12
N TYR A 251 11.87 7.48 -11.44
CA TYR A 251 10.97 6.53 -12.11
C TYR A 251 11.68 5.32 -12.73
N THR A 252 12.94 5.13 -12.39
CA THR A 252 13.72 3.95 -12.77
C THR A 252 13.80 3.03 -11.56
N ASP A 253 13.58 1.74 -11.74
CA ASP A 253 13.66 0.80 -10.63
C ASP A 253 15.09 0.34 -10.33
N GLN A 254 15.25 -0.46 -9.28
CA GLN A 254 16.53 -1.02 -8.85
C GLN A 254 17.23 -1.91 -9.89
N LYS A 255 16.57 -2.23 -11.01
CA LYS A 255 17.13 -2.98 -12.14
C LYS A 255 17.37 -2.09 -13.36
N ASN A 256 17.39 -0.76 -13.19
CA ASN A 256 17.54 0.24 -14.25
C ASN A 256 16.43 0.21 -15.29
N ARG A 257 15.19 -0.13 -14.90
CA ARG A 257 14.05 -0.16 -15.83
C ARG A 257 13.14 1.06 -15.60
N ASN A 258 12.87 1.82 -16.65
CA ASN A 258 11.97 2.98 -16.61
C ASN A 258 10.50 2.53 -16.50
N TRP A 259 9.68 3.25 -15.72
CA TRP A 259 8.26 2.91 -15.50
C TRP A 259 7.27 3.93 -16.04
N VAL A 260 7.74 5.07 -16.57
CA VAL A 260 6.87 6.17 -17.02
C VAL A 260 6.94 6.39 -18.52
N ALA A 261 5.79 6.66 -19.14
CA ALA A 261 5.74 7.20 -20.48
C ALA A 261 6.01 8.71 -20.47
N THR A 262 6.53 9.21 -21.59
CA THR A 262 6.74 10.63 -21.84
C THR A 262 5.69 11.16 -22.81
N LYS A 263 5.32 12.44 -22.67
CA LYS A 263 4.37 13.09 -23.58
C LYS A 263 5.13 13.92 -24.61
N ASN A 264 4.79 13.73 -25.88
CA ASN A 264 5.35 14.41 -27.03
C ASN A 264 4.24 15.09 -27.82
N GLY A 265 4.03 16.37 -27.55
CA GLY A 265 2.84 17.09 -28.04
C GLY A 265 1.56 16.55 -27.40
N ASN A 266 0.67 15.99 -28.23
CA ASN A 266 -0.59 15.40 -27.77
C ASN A 266 -0.49 13.87 -27.56
N ASP A 267 0.63 13.27 -27.96
CA ASP A 267 0.81 11.83 -27.95
C ASP A 267 1.71 11.38 -26.79
N TYR A 268 1.54 10.14 -26.34
CA TYR A 268 2.46 9.48 -25.42
C TYR A 268 3.43 8.57 -26.16
N ASP A 269 4.70 8.62 -25.75
CA ASP A 269 5.80 7.80 -26.23
C ASP A 269 6.42 7.03 -25.05
N ALA A 270 6.73 5.76 -25.29
CA ALA A 270 7.50 4.91 -24.39
C ALA A 270 8.57 4.17 -25.18
N THR A 271 9.79 4.12 -24.65
CA THR A 271 10.87 3.33 -25.24
C THR A 271 10.60 1.83 -25.03
N SER A 272 11.24 0.97 -25.84
CA SER A 272 11.02 -0.49 -25.79
C SER A 272 11.34 -1.15 -24.45
N ASP A 273 12.18 -0.52 -23.63
CA ASP A 273 12.59 -0.96 -22.30
C ASP A 273 11.71 -0.40 -21.17
N THR A 274 10.80 0.53 -21.48
CA THR A 274 9.86 1.06 -20.50
C THR A 274 8.89 -0.04 -20.06
N GLN A 275 8.76 -0.22 -18.74
CA GLN A 275 7.93 -1.23 -18.13
C GLN A 275 6.46 -0.84 -18.22
N LYS A 276 5.65 -1.77 -18.71
CA LYS A 276 4.19 -1.63 -18.81
C LYS A 276 3.57 -1.94 -17.45
N ILE A 277 2.60 -1.12 -17.04
CA ILE A 277 1.66 -1.47 -15.98
C ILE A 277 0.79 -2.62 -16.47
N ALA A 278 0.16 -2.48 -17.63
CA ALA A 278 -0.61 -3.54 -18.28
C ALA A 278 -0.27 -3.60 -19.76
N SER A 279 -0.22 -4.80 -20.33
CA SER A 279 0.03 -5.00 -21.77
C SER A 279 -1.26 -5.37 -22.50
N SER A 280 -1.39 -4.88 -23.74
CA SER A 280 -2.44 -5.34 -24.66
C SER A 280 -3.87 -5.28 -24.08
N VAL A 281 -4.18 -4.23 -23.33
CA VAL A 281 -5.50 -4.00 -22.76
C VAL A 281 -6.48 -3.69 -23.88
N GLY A 282 -7.50 -4.54 -24.04
CA GLY A 282 -8.54 -4.39 -25.06
C GLY A 282 -9.92 -4.15 -24.47
N TYR A 283 -10.94 -4.46 -25.27
CA TYR A 283 -12.35 -4.22 -24.95
C TYR A 283 -12.81 -4.92 -23.66
N ASN A 284 -12.39 -6.17 -23.45
CA ASN A 284 -12.74 -6.93 -22.25
C ASN A 284 -12.04 -6.43 -20.98
N GLY A 285 -10.99 -5.63 -21.14
CA GLY A 285 -10.23 -5.03 -20.06
C GLY A 285 -9.39 -5.98 -19.21
N VAL A 286 -8.70 -5.37 -18.25
CA VAL A 286 -7.96 -6.03 -17.16
C VAL A 286 -8.31 -5.38 -15.85
N LYS A 287 -8.22 -6.11 -14.74
CA LYS A 287 -8.40 -5.54 -13.41
C LYS A 287 -7.08 -4.95 -12.92
N MET A 288 -7.13 -3.69 -12.50
CA MET A 288 -6.05 -3.03 -11.78
C MET A 288 -6.44 -2.88 -10.32
N ARG A 289 -5.52 -3.15 -9.40
CA ARG A 289 -5.72 -2.78 -7.99
C ARG A 289 -4.64 -1.84 -7.52
N VAL A 290 -5.04 -0.93 -6.64
CA VAL A 290 -4.15 0.00 -5.97
C VAL A 290 -4.21 -0.33 -4.48
N TYR A 291 -3.05 -0.71 -3.94
CA TYR A 291 -2.85 -0.96 -2.53
C TYR A 291 -2.14 0.24 -1.92
N ILE A 292 -2.63 0.72 -0.78
CA ILE A 292 -2.01 1.79 -0.02
C ILE A 292 -1.74 1.25 1.38
N TRP A 293 -0.51 1.38 1.85
CA TRP A 293 -0.17 1.06 3.22
C TRP A 293 0.87 2.03 3.76
N MET A 294 1.01 2.02 5.08
CA MET A 294 2.05 2.75 5.79
C MET A 294 3.16 1.75 6.13
N GLU A 295 4.31 1.86 5.47
CA GLU A 295 5.40 0.88 5.60
C GLU A 295 6.01 0.98 7.00
N GLY A 296 5.76 -0.04 7.82
CA GLY A 296 6.16 -0.04 9.23
C GLY A 296 7.67 -0.07 9.45
N THR A 297 8.43 -0.47 8.43
CA THR A 297 9.90 -0.50 8.45
C THR A 297 10.56 0.76 7.90
N ASP A 298 9.75 1.72 7.44
CA ASP A 298 10.24 2.99 6.89
C ASP A 298 10.85 3.89 7.99
N ALA A 299 11.93 4.59 7.65
CA ALA A 299 12.66 5.46 8.57
C ALA A 299 11.83 6.62 9.13
N ASP A 300 10.80 7.06 8.41
CA ASP A 300 9.87 8.10 8.83
C ASP A 300 8.64 7.53 9.58
N CYS A 301 8.51 6.21 9.67
CA CYS A 301 7.50 5.53 10.50
C CYS A 301 7.91 5.49 11.99
N ILE A 302 8.13 6.66 12.59
CA ILE A 302 8.65 6.83 13.97
C ILE A 302 7.57 7.03 15.04
N ASN A 303 7.84 6.51 16.25
CA ASN A 303 6.89 6.30 17.34
C ASN A 303 6.81 7.43 18.39
N ASN A 304 7.17 8.66 18.03
CA ASN A 304 7.45 9.64 19.08
C ASN A 304 6.30 10.63 19.33
N GLU A 305 5.31 10.73 18.45
CA GLU A 305 4.18 11.66 18.63
C GLU A 305 2.84 10.98 18.27
N ALA A 306 2.28 10.27 19.24
CA ALA A 306 0.93 9.72 19.20
C ALA A 306 -0.12 10.83 19.34
N ALA A 307 -0.27 11.65 18.30
CA ALA A 307 -1.40 12.56 18.16
C ALA A 307 -2.34 12.02 17.07
N GLU A 308 -3.66 12.00 17.34
CA GLU A 308 -4.64 11.69 16.30
C GLU A 308 -4.41 12.61 15.09
N ASP A 309 -4.19 12.04 13.90
CA ASP A 309 -4.11 12.80 12.65
C ASP A 309 -5.53 12.98 12.08
N PRO A 310 -6.09 14.20 12.11
CA PRO A 310 -7.40 14.48 11.52
C PRO A 310 -7.33 14.66 10.00
N ALA A 311 -6.14 14.66 9.39
CA ALA A 311 -5.97 14.84 7.96
C ALA A 311 -6.37 13.59 7.17
N THR A 312 -6.85 13.82 5.96
CA THR A 312 -7.12 12.76 4.98
C THR A 312 -6.19 12.88 3.78
N TYR A 313 -5.92 11.76 3.14
CA TYR A 313 -4.85 11.65 2.15
C TYR A 313 -5.36 11.00 0.88
N ASN A 314 -5.53 11.80 -0.17
CA ASN A 314 -6.01 11.30 -1.45
C ASN A 314 -4.82 10.90 -2.33
N VAL A 315 -4.80 9.64 -2.75
CA VAL A 315 -3.83 9.15 -3.73
C VAL A 315 -4.44 9.23 -5.12
N ASN A 316 -3.73 9.90 -6.02
CA ASN A 316 -4.07 9.97 -7.44
C ASN A 316 -3.02 9.18 -8.23
N VAL A 317 -3.46 8.34 -9.16
CA VAL A 317 -2.60 7.59 -10.09
C VAL A 317 -2.95 8.08 -11.50
N LYS A 318 -1.96 8.47 -12.28
CA LYS A 318 -2.09 8.90 -13.68
C LYS A 318 -1.52 7.82 -14.59
N LEU A 319 -2.26 7.47 -15.63
CA LEU A 319 -1.89 6.43 -16.58
C LEU A 319 -1.89 6.98 -18.01
N ALA A 320 -0.95 6.51 -18.82
CA ALA A 320 -0.90 6.76 -20.24
C ALA A 320 -1.17 5.45 -20.99
N GLY A 321 -2.02 5.50 -22.01
CA GLY A 321 -2.21 4.36 -22.91
C GLY A 321 -1.61 4.63 -24.29
N ILE A 322 -0.77 3.72 -24.76
CA ILE A 322 -0.13 3.77 -26.08
C ILE A 322 -0.66 2.58 -26.87
N SER A 323 -0.90 2.75 -28.17
CA SER A 323 -1.32 1.63 -29.02
C SER A 323 -0.29 0.51 -28.92
N ALA A 324 -0.75 -0.70 -28.60
CA ALA A 324 0.09 -1.87 -28.68
C ALA A 324 0.31 -2.24 -30.16
N GLU A 325 1.53 -2.68 -30.48
CA GLU A 325 1.85 -3.29 -31.78
C GLU A 325 1.25 -4.70 -31.93
#